data_AF-A0A9N8HCS6-F1
#
_entry.id   AF-A0A9N8HCS6-F1
#
_cell.length_a   1.000
_cell.length_b   1.000
_cell.length_c   1.000
_cell.angle_alpha   90.00
_cell.angle_beta   90.00
_cell.angle_gamma   90.00
#
_symmetry.space_group_name_H-M   'P 1'
#
loop_
_entity.id
_entity.type
_entity.pdbx_description
1 polymer ?
#
loop_
_entity_poly.entity_id
_entity_poly.type
_entity_poly.pdbx_seq_one_letter_code
_entity_poly.pdbx_strand_id
1 'polypeptide(L)'
;MEASGEELGRIVAFVNRRTWLMEEPPSSDAIGSNYFLDNIGTTSFGDSSLLRLCAWHPTPDQFTSFVDHMEAHQEFVGASKTGKVIFTSENDKANNNLCYLDMPSPPNLSQTNHKGVTALHMAVYRNSFHANSIVKQLLHKQPSLASTPMQCGSYPLHILCAHSLTIRKEILLQLLEADPSVVWLQDQNGDTPLSLLWKNVLRFRWAQQEEVKFEDEEEEEDPGNNYYNRGRIRRPSWMTVITPDQFVEFSLLMIKAALHKDVLHLVDVCRMPRCPPVLVQLVLQRRRSSKLAKHLVQGSIFWRATDELGMTPLHHASRVEVVTMDFVPAHVQALQPMSIVDCLLRSFPSMAFVKDRWGRIALHHALEKAFHFPSHHLDHGGTTNANELHRFVAANPDSLRIKDPVSGLYPFALLATKATTAPRPLAKSYYDDDMMMQLDETADSEDHLQCVFRLLRQFPEAALYLD
;
A
#
# COMPACT_ATOMS: atom_id res chain seq x y z
N MET A 1 0.87 -12.22 65.12
CA MET A 1 1.75 -12.86 64.11
C MET A 1 0.93 -12.93 62.84
N GLU A 2 0.62 -11.85 62.12
CA GLU A 2 1.51 -10.82 61.58
C GLU A 2 2.77 -11.40 60.96
N ALA A 3 2.71 -11.54 59.63
CA ALA A 3 3.82 -11.34 58.72
C ALA A 3 3.25 -10.67 57.45
N SER A 4 3.50 -9.37 57.35
CA SER A 4 3.51 -8.52 56.15
C SER A 4 4.42 -9.14 55.06
N GLY A 5 4.16 -8.98 53.76
CA GLY A 5 4.36 -7.74 53.02
C GLY A 5 5.69 -7.81 52.25
N GLU A 6 5.67 -7.35 50.98
CA GLU A 6 6.84 -7.12 50.10
C GLU A 6 7.52 -8.34 49.45
N GLU A 7 6.95 -8.93 48.38
CA GLU A 7 7.79 -9.56 47.33
C GLU A 7 7.10 -9.72 45.96
N LEU A 8 6.43 -8.68 45.46
CA LEU A 8 5.90 -8.64 44.08
C LEU A 8 6.18 -7.30 43.37
N GLY A 9 7.23 -6.60 43.80
CA GLY A 9 7.62 -5.27 43.32
C GLY A 9 8.89 -5.20 42.45
N ARG A 10 9.44 -6.31 41.93
CA ARG A 10 10.73 -6.27 41.21
C ARG A 10 10.82 -7.15 39.96
N ILE A 11 9.91 -7.01 39.00
CA ILE A 11 10.17 -7.40 37.59
C ILE A 11 9.43 -6.46 36.63
N VAL A 12 9.77 -5.15 36.59
CA VAL A 12 9.58 -4.29 35.39
C VAL A 12 10.63 -3.18 35.43
N ALA A 13 11.82 -3.47 34.94
CA ALA A 13 12.79 -2.45 34.57
C ALA A 13 13.82 -3.05 33.60
N PHE A 14 13.45 -3.21 32.33
CA PHE A 14 14.44 -3.33 31.26
C PHE A 14 13.84 -2.84 29.93
N VAL A 15 14.56 -1.89 29.31
CA VAL A 15 14.47 -1.43 27.90
C VAL A 15 13.33 -0.46 27.54
N ASN A 16 13.60 0.84 27.44
CA ASN A 16 14.05 1.48 26.18
C ASN A 16 14.28 3.01 26.35
N ARG A 17 15.46 3.39 26.87
CA ARG A 17 16.06 4.72 26.61
C ARG A 17 17.27 4.47 25.73
N ARG A 18 17.13 4.67 24.43
CA ARG A 18 18.27 4.98 23.54
C ARG A 18 18.04 6.37 22.98
N THR A 19 18.60 7.34 23.71
CA THR A 19 19.02 8.62 23.16
C THR A 19 20.05 8.36 22.07
N TRP A 20 19.71 8.71 20.84
CA TRP A 20 20.68 8.85 19.77
C TRP A 20 21.42 10.17 20.02
N LEU A 21 22.70 10.08 20.41
CA LEU A 21 23.67 11.15 20.20
C LEU A 21 24.22 10.93 18.80
N MET A 22 23.85 11.81 17.86
CA MET A 22 24.53 11.93 16.58
C MET A 22 25.00 13.37 16.44
N GLU A 23 26.29 13.49 16.12
CA GLU A 23 27.03 14.71 15.84
C GLU A 23 26.42 15.47 14.64
N GLU A 24 26.63 16.79 14.60
CA GLU A 24 26.08 17.69 13.58
C GLU A 24 26.47 17.28 12.14
N PRO A 25 25.53 17.26 11.17
CA PRO A 25 25.86 17.09 9.76
C PRO A 25 26.17 18.43 9.07
N PRO A 26 26.95 18.42 7.97
CA PRO A 26 27.38 19.62 7.26
C PRO A 26 26.24 20.26 6.43
N SER A 27 26.52 21.49 6.02
CA SER A 27 25.67 22.50 5.39
C SER A 27 24.65 22.03 4.34
N SER A 28 23.52 22.76 4.35
CA SER A 28 22.40 22.78 3.41
C SER A 28 22.80 22.72 1.93
N ASP A 29 22.37 21.67 1.23
CA ASP A 29 21.87 21.70 -0.17
C ASP A 29 21.61 20.27 -0.69
N ALA A 30 20.68 19.54 -0.05
CA ALA A 30 20.20 18.26 -0.56
C ALA A 30 18.67 18.18 -0.50
N ILE A 31 18.11 17.84 -1.66
CA ILE A 31 16.70 17.93 -2.03
C ILE A 31 15.83 16.97 -1.18
N GLY A 32 14.68 17.48 -0.75
CA GLY A 32 13.76 16.85 0.18
C GLY A 32 13.20 15.49 -0.26
N SER A 33 13.56 14.45 0.47
CA SER A 33 12.67 13.34 0.82
C SER A 33 13.22 12.66 2.08
N ASN A 34 12.32 12.25 2.99
CA ASN A 34 12.59 11.50 4.24
C ASN A 34 12.75 12.22 5.60
N TYR A 35 12.20 13.42 5.80
CA TYR A 35 12.12 14.03 7.16
C TYR A 35 10.71 14.16 7.76
N PHE A 36 9.66 13.62 7.11
CA PHE A 36 8.28 13.93 7.51
C PHE A 36 7.78 13.21 8.78
N LEU A 37 8.33 12.04 9.13
CA LEU A 37 7.70 11.10 10.09
C LEU A 37 8.34 11.03 11.48
N ASP A 38 9.61 11.41 11.64
CA ASP A 38 10.18 11.60 12.99
C ASP A 38 9.44 12.71 13.77
N ASN A 39 8.72 13.58 13.05
CA ASN A 39 7.88 14.65 13.59
C ASN A 39 6.42 14.24 13.91
N ILE A 40 5.99 12.99 13.69
CA ILE A 40 4.68 12.51 14.20
C ILE A 40 4.79 12.10 15.68
N GLY A 41 6.00 11.74 16.14
CA GLY A 41 6.25 11.37 17.53
C GLY A 41 6.42 12.55 18.49
N THR A 42 6.78 13.74 17.98
CA THR A 42 6.95 14.97 18.75
C THR A 42 5.65 15.77 18.73
N THR A 43 4.63 15.31 19.48
CA THR A 43 3.47 16.17 19.75
C THR A 43 3.97 17.41 20.46
N SER A 44 3.93 18.56 19.80
CA SER A 44 4.20 19.83 20.46
C SER A 44 3.18 20.04 21.59
N PHE A 45 3.51 20.88 22.57
CA PHE A 45 2.72 21.06 23.80
C PHE A 45 1.28 21.60 23.59
N GLY A 46 0.76 21.68 22.35
CA GLY A 46 -0.61 22.07 21.99
C GLY A 46 -1.52 21.02 21.32
N ASP A 47 -1.06 19.80 21.01
CA ASP A 47 -1.93 18.79 20.37
C ASP A 47 -2.98 18.21 21.35
N SER A 48 -4.17 17.86 20.83
CA SER A 48 -5.34 17.46 21.63
C SER A 48 -5.04 16.34 22.63
N SER A 49 -5.66 16.42 23.82
CA SER A 49 -5.49 15.43 24.90
C SER A 49 -5.75 13.99 24.43
N LEU A 50 -6.60 13.81 23.43
CA LEU A 50 -6.98 12.52 22.87
C LEU A 50 -5.86 11.90 22.01
N LEU A 51 -5.13 12.70 21.23
CA LEU A 51 -3.95 12.24 20.51
C LEU A 51 -2.84 11.82 21.48
N ARG A 52 -2.70 12.54 22.60
CA ARG A 52 -1.76 12.18 23.67
C ARG A 52 -2.19 10.89 24.36
N LEU A 53 -3.46 10.71 24.69
CA LEU A 53 -3.97 9.47 25.30
C LEU A 53 -3.76 8.26 24.37
N CYS A 54 -4.04 8.39 23.08
CA CYS A 54 -3.72 7.32 22.13
C CYS A 54 -2.21 7.07 21.98
N ALA A 55 -1.38 8.09 22.22
CA ALA A 55 0.08 7.96 22.21
C ALA A 55 0.68 7.41 23.52
N TRP A 56 0.00 7.60 24.65
CA TRP A 56 0.47 7.24 26.00
C TRP A 56 -0.32 6.07 26.54
N HIS A 57 0.17 4.84 26.31
CA HIS A 57 -0.37 3.54 26.73
C HIS A 57 -1.38 3.55 27.91
N PRO A 58 -2.67 3.88 27.70
CA PRO A 58 -3.67 3.72 28.73
C PRO A 58 -4.04 2.24 28.74
N THR A 59 -4.34 1.69 29.92
CA THR A 59 -5.02 0.39 29.96
C THR A 59 -6.38 0.49 29.24
N PRO A 60 -6.95 -0.61 28.72
CA PRO A 60 -8.26 -0.58 28.07
C PRO A 60 -9.33 0.02 28.99
N ASP A 61 -9.24 -0.24 30.30
CA ASP A 61 -10.18 0.30 31.29
C ASP A 61 -10.03 1.82 31.45
N GLN A 62 -8.79 2.34 31.41
CA GLN A 62 -8.54 3.78 31.44
C GLN A 62 -9.09 4.47 30.18
N PHE A 63 -8.89 3.87 29.01
CA PHE A 63 -9.42 4.41 27.77
C PHE A 63 -10.95 4.33 27.72
N THR A 64 -11.54 3.21 28.15
CA THR A 64 -13.01 3.03 28.24
C THR A 64 -13.61 4.03 29.22
N SER A 65 -13.05 4.13 30.43
CA SER A 65 -13.49 5.09 31.44
C SER A 65 -13.40 6.53 30.93
N PHE A 66 -12.34 6.85 30.18
CA PHE A 66 -12.20 8.15 29.52
C PHE A 66 -13.29 8.39 28.47
N VAL A 67 -13.57 7.41 27.61
CA VAL A 67 -14.64 7.48 26.59
C VAL A 67 -16.03 7.59 27.23
N ASP A 68 -16.32 6.79 28.25
CA ASP A 68 -17.60 6.82 28.98
C ASP A 68 -17.80 8.18 29.68
N HIS A 69 -16.72 8.75 30.24
CA HIS A 69 -16.75 10.09 30.83
C HIS A 69 -17.01 11.17 29.78
N MET A 70 -16.51 11.01 28.55
CA MET A 70 -16.83 11.92 27.46
C MET A 70 -18.32 11.90 27.09
N GLU A 71 -18.95 10.72 27.06
CA GLU A 71 -20.37 10.59 26.74
C GLU A 71 -21.28 11.18 27.81
N ALA A 72 -20.98 10.90 29.08
CA ALA A 72 -21.70 11.47 30.21
C ALA A 72 -21.67 13.01 30.18
N HIS A 73 -20.53 13.60 29.80
CA HIS A 73 -20.42 15.05 29.61
C HIS A 73 -21.21 15.58 28.41
N GLN A 74 -21.28 14.83 27.30
CA GLN A 74 -22.01 15.25 26.11
C GLN A 74 -23.53 15.24 26.33
N GLU A 75 -24.06 14.23 27.03
CA GLU A 75 -25.46 14.18 27.45
C GLU A 75 -25.82 15.34 28.42
N PHE A 76 -24.93 15.65 29.36
CA PHE A 76 -25.12 16.74 30.32
C PHE A 76 -25.17 18.12 29.65
N VAL A 77 -24.29 18.38 28.68
CA VAL A 77 -24.27 19.63 27.91
C VAL A 77 -25.48 19.74 26.97
N GLY A 78 -25.98 18.63 26.43
CA GLY A 78 -27.22 18.58 25.64
C GLY A 78 -28.49 18.90 26.46
N ALA A 79 -28.50 18.55 27.75
CA ALA A 79 -29.63 18.79 28.65
C ALA A 79 -29.66 20.22 29.24
N SER A 80 -28.51 20.90 29.34
CA SER A 80 -28.42 22.26 29.90
C SER A 80 -28.54 23.34 28.82
N LYS A 81 -29.76 23.58 28.33
CA LYS A 81 -30.05 24.80 27.53
C LYS A 81 -30.37 26.04 28.37
N THR A 82 -30.53 25.90 29.68
CA THR A 82 -30.84 27.02 30.58
C THR A 82 -30.28 26.77 31.98
N GLY A 83 -29.09 27.28 32.28
CA GLY A 83 -28.62 27.22 33.67
C GLY A 83 -27.14 27.49 33.84
N LYS A 84 -26.83 28.71 34.27
CA LYS A 84 -25.52 29.14 34.75
C LYS A 84 -25.16 28.31 36.00
N VAL A 85 -24.26 27.34 35.85
CA VAL A 85 -23.75 26.55 36.98
C VAL A 85 -22.57 27.28 37.60
N ILE A 86 -22.72 27.72 38.84
CA ILE A 86 -21.66 28.27 39.69
C ILE A 86 -21.28 27.16 40.66
N PHE A 87 -20.04 26.66 40.59
CA PHE A 87 -19.48 25.78 41.62
C PHE A 87 -18.60 26.62 42.56
N THR A 88 -18.95 26.63 43.85
CA THR A 88 -18.11 27.13 44.94
C THR A 88 -17.32 25.98 45.55
N SER A 89 -16.04 26.22 45.76
CA SER A 89 -15.03 25.37 46.39
C SER A 89 -15.19 25.26 47.91
N GLU A 90 -14.75 24.16 48.52
CA GLU A 90 -13.58 24.09 49.43
C GLU A 90 -13.59 22.79 50.26
N ASN A 91 -12.38 22.30 50.54
CA ASN A 91 -12.00 21.12 51.33
C ASN A 91 -12.17 19.73 50.70
N ASP A 92 -11.08 19.23 50.10
CA ASP A 92 -10.54 17.90 50.47
C ASP A 92 -9.09 17.73 50.00
N LYS A 93 -8.16 17.80 50.95
CA LYS A 93 -6.73 17.50 50.79
C LYS A 93 -6.46 16.04 51.16
N ALA A 94 -6.79 15.08 50.28
CA ALA A 94 -6.30 13.68 50.45
C ALA A 94 -6.43 12.75 49.23
N ASN A 95 -6.95 13.18 48.07
CA ASN A 95 -7.11 12.26 46.94
C ASN A 95 -6.03 12.46 45.88
N ASN A 96 -5.19 11.43 45.70
CA ASN A 96 -4.38 11.18 44.50
C ASN A 96 -5.25 10.84 43.26
N ASN A 97 -6.47 11.39 43.20
CA ASN A 97 -7.25 11.41 41.98
C ASN A 97 -6.65 12.51 41.11
N LEU A 98 -5.79 12.08 40.19
CA LEU A 98 -5.33 12.84 39.04
C LEU A 98 -6.48 13.74 38.56
N CYS A 99 -6.33 15.06 38.68
CA CYS A 99 -7.35 16.05 38.39
C CYS A 99 -7.85 15.91 36.94
N TYR A 100 -8.91 15.14 36.72
CA TYR A 100 -9.67 15.11 35.46
C TYR A 100 -10.74 16.22 35.40
N LEU A 101 -10.93 16.98 36.49
CA LEU A 101 -12.03 17.92 36.67
C LEU A 101 -11.92 19.24 35.87
N ASP A 102 -10.75 19.53 35.29
CA ASP A 102 -10.56 20.68 34.37
C ASP A 102 -10.30 20.22 32.93
N MET A 103 -10.80 19.04 32.53
CA MET A 103 -10.76 18.66 31.12
C MET A 103 -11.77 19.52 30.35
N PRO A 104 -11.33 20.30 29.34
CA PRO A 104 -12.25 21.01 28.46
C PRO A 104 -13.25 20.01 27.85
N SER A 105 -14.41 20.54 27.42
CA SER A 105 -15.50 19.80 26.73
C SER A 105 -15.02 18.55 25.98
N PRO A 106 -15.77 17.43 26.04
CA PRO A 106 -15.31 16.14 25.52
C PRO A 106 -14.70 16.31 24.13
N PRO A 107 -13.43 15.90 23.93
CA PRO A 107 -12.72 16.17 22.69
C PRO A 107 -13.48 15.54 21.52
N ASN A 108 -13.72 16.33 20.48
CA ASN A 108 -14.37 15.82 19.28
C ASN A 108 -13.50 14.71 18.66
N LEU A 109 -14.03 13.50 18.51
CA LEU A 109 -13.30 12.36 17.92
C LEU A 109 -12.86 12.63 16.47
N SER A 110 -13.58 13.48 15.75
CA SER A 110 -13.22 13.93 14.40
C SER A 110 -12.19 15.06 14.39
N GLN A 111 -11.70 15.51 15.56
CA GLN A 111 -10.67 16.52 15.63
C GLN A 111 -9.36 15.97 15.07
N THR A 112 -8.78 16.71 14.13
CA THR A 112 -7.46 16.42 13.56
C THR A 112 -6.43 17.42 14.04
N ASN A 113 -5.16 17.03 14.05
CA ASN A 113 -4.06 17.99 14.18
C ASN A 113 -3.85 18.79 12.87
N HIS A 114 -2.82 19.63 12.83
CA HIS A 114 -2.44 20.44 11.67
C HIS A 114 -2.05 19.65 10.42
N LYS A 115 -1.89 18.31 10.52
CA LYS A 115 -1.60 17.38 9.40
C LYS A 115 -2.83 16.57 8.97
N GLY A 116 -4.00 16.84 9.54
CA GLY A 116 -5.19 16.02 9.32
C GLY A 116 -5.16 14.66 10.04
N VAL A 117 -4.25 14.45 11.00
CA VAL A 117 -4.15 13.17 11.72
C VAL A 117 -5.23 13.08 12.79
N THR A 118 -6.10 12.08 12.65
CA THR A 118 -7.10 11.71 13.67
C THR A 118 -6.52 10.78 14.74
N ALA A 119 -7.26 10.60 15.83
CA ALA A 119 -6.97 9.60 16.87
C ALA A 119 -6.75 8.19 16.32
N LEU A 120 -7.56 7.81 15.33
CA LEU A 120 -7.54 6.48 14.74
C LEU A 120 -6.24 6.24 13.97
N HIS A 121 -5.73 7.23 13.24
CA HIS A 121 -4.43 7.14 12.58
C HIS A 121 -3.30 6.86 13.58
N MET A 122 -3.29 7.55 14.72
CA MET A 122 -2.28 7.36 15.76
C MET A 122 -2.37 5.99 16.42
N ALA A 123 -3.58 5.53 16.73
CA ALA A 123 -3.80 4.20 17.31
C ALA A 123 -3.30 3.09 16.37
N VAL A 124 -3.60 3.20 15.08
CA VAL A 124 -3.15 2.27 14.05
C VAL A 124 -1.64 2.33 13.85
N TYR A 125 -1.06 3.53 13.73
CA TYR A 125 0.39 3.73 13.53
C TYR A 125 1.23 3.10 14.65
N ARG A 126 0.83 3.33 15.92
CA ARG A 126 1.55 2.79 17.08
C ARG A 126 1.42 1.29 17.18
N ASN A 127 0.29 0.74 16.74
CA ASN A 127 -0.02 -0.69 16.77
C ASN A 127 0.34 -1.36 18.11
N SER A 128 0.14 -0.65 19.22
CA SER A 128 0.49 -1.12 20.58
C SER A 128 -0.40 -2.28 21.02
N PHE A 129 -0.05 -3.00 22.09
CA PHE A 129 -0.85 -4.12 22.61
C PHE A 129 -2.35 -3.78 22.75
N HIS A 130 -2.69 -2.58 23.23
CA HIS A 130 -4.07 -2.11 23.40
C HIS A 130 -4.74 -1.54 22.15
N ALA A 131 -4.01 -1.36 21.03
CA ALA A 131 -4.59 -0.67 19.88
C ALA A 131 -5.81 -1.38 19.28
N ASN A 132 -5.94 -2.70 19.43
CA ASN A 132 -7.17 -3.40 19.01
C ASN A 132 -8.41 -2.88 19.76
N SER A 133 -8.35 -2.76 21.10
CA SER A 133 -9.45 -2.25 21.91
C SER A 133 -9.73 -0.78 21.62
N ILE A 134 -8.68 0.03 21.46
CA ILE A 134 -8.79 1.46 21.16
C ILE A 134 -9.43 1.66 19.78
N VAL A 135 -8.93 0.98 18.73
CA VAL A 135 -9.49 1.04 17.37
C VAL A 135 -10.96 0.63 17.38
N LYS A 136 -11.28 -0.49 18.04
CA LYS A 136 -12.67 -0.98 18.16
C LYS A 136 -13.59 0.05 18.78
N GLN A 137 -13.18 0.69 19.88
CA GLN A 137 -13.98 1.72 20.55
C GLN A 137 -14.12 2.98 19.71
N LEU A 138 -13.03 3.47 19.10
CA LEU A 138 -13.08 4.64 18.23
C LEU A 138 -14.04 4.43 17.04
N LEU A 139 -13.97 3.27 16.39
CA LEU A 139 -14.84 2.93 15.26
C LEU A 139 -16.28 2.65 15.68
N HIS A 140 -16.50 2.09 16.88
CA HIS A 140 -17.84 1.89 17.41
C HIS A 140 -18.56 3.23 17.67
N LYS A 141 -17.83 4.22 18.20
CA LYS A 141 -18.39 5.57 18.43
C LYS A 141 -18.53 6.36 17.13
N GLN A 142 -17.53 6.29 16.24
CA GLN A 142 -17.54 7.03 14.99
C GLN A 142 -16.90 6.23 13.83
N PRO A 143 -17.71 5.46 13.07
CA PRO A 143 -17.23 4.65 11.95
C PRO A 143 -16.56 5.48 10.83
N SER A 144 -17.01 6.73 10.62
CA SER A 144 -16.48 7.62 9.59
C SER A 144 -15.00 8.00 9.77
N LEU A 145 -14.41 7.70 10.94
CA LEU A 145 -12.98 7.88 11.15
C LEU A 145 -12.14 6.98 10.22
N ALA A 146 -12.66 5.82 9.81
CA ALA A 146 -11.97 4.90 8.90
C ALA A 146 -11.72 5.51 7.51
N SER A 147 -12.61 6.41 7.06
CA SER A 147 -12.53 7.10 5.77
C SER A 147 -12.23 8.60 5.87
N THR A 148 -11.69 9.05 7.00
CA THR A 148 -11.19 10.41 7.14
C THR A 148 -9.71 10.42 6.69
N PRO A 149 -9.33 11.08 5.58
CA PRO A 149 -7.93 11.11 5.15
C PRO A 149 -7.11 12.15 5.93
N MET A 150 -5.81 11.91 6.02
CA MET A 150 -4.80 12.91 6.38
C MET A 150 -4.65 13.97 5.27
N GLN A 151 -3.90 15.04 5.53
CA GLN A 151 -3.56 16.03 4.50
C GLN A 151 -2.82 15.45 3.30
N CYS A 152 -2.10 14.35 3.45
CA CYS A 152 -1.43 13.63 2.36
C CYS A 152 -2.36 12.66 1.60
N GLY A 153 -3.67 12.66 1.89
CA GLY A 153 -4.63 11.73 1.33
C GLY A 153 -4.59 10.32 1.93
N SER A 154 -3.64 10.02 2.83
CA SER A 154 -3.53 8.71 3.45
C SER A 154 -4.63 8.48 4.49
N TYR A 155 -5.27 7.33 4.43
CA TYR A 155 -6.30 6.89 5.37
C TYR A 155 -5.69 6.01 6.48
N PRO A 156 -6.39 5.73 7.58
CA PRO A 156 -5.90 4.83 8.63
C PRO A 156 -5.44 3.47 8.09
N LEU A 157 -6.14 2.93 7.08
CA LEU A 157 -5.76 1.67 6.43
C LEU A 157 -4.43 1.78 5.66
N HIS A 158 -4.11 2.92 5.03
CA HIS A 158 -2.81 3.17 4.42
C HIS A 158 -1.69 3.11 5.46
N ILE A 159 -1.91 3.75 6.61
CA ILE A 159 -0.96 3.78 7.73
C ILE A 159 -0.70 2.37 8.28
N LEU A 160 -1.76 1.56 8.44
CA LEU A 160 -1.63 0.16 8.87
C LEU A 160 -0.70 -0.62 7.91
N CYS A 161 -0.94 -0.51 6.60
CA CYS A 161 -0.21 -1.25 5.58
C CYS A 161 1.23 -0.77 5.38
N ALA A 162 1.49 0.54 5.50
CA ALA A 162 2.80 1.14 5.24
C ALA A 162 3.78 1.00 6.41
N HIS A 163 3.31 1.12 7.66
CA HIS A 163 4.20 1.31 8.82
C HIS A 163 4.19 0.17 9.82
N SER A 164 3.22 -0.73 9.74
CA SER A 164 3.19 -1.84 10.68
C SER A 164 4.25 -2.85 10.31
N LEU A 165 5.14 -3.13 11.26
CA LEU A 165 5.89 -4.37 11.23
C LEU A 165 4.86 -5.51 11.26
N THR A 166 4.07 -5.61 12.34
CA THR A 166 3.01 -6.63 12.51
C THR A 166 1.68 -6.04 12.11
N ILE A 167 1.03 -6.58 11.09
CA ILE A 167 -0.39 -6.29 10.92
C ILE A 167 -1.18 -7.24 11.80
N ARG A 168 -1.86 -6.68 12.81
CA ARG A 168 -2.87 -7.43 13.56
C ARG A 168 -4.12 -7.57 12.72
N LYS A 169 -4.49 -8.83 12.47
CA LYS A 169 -5.63 -9.18 11.63
C LYS A 169 -6.93 -8.54 12.14
N GLU A 170 -7.09 -8.43 13.45
CA GLU A 170 -8.29 -7.86 14.09
C GLU A 170 -8.46 -6.38 13.76
N ILE A 171 -7.35 -5.61 13.75
CA ILE A 171 -7.38 -4.19 13.39
C ILE A 171 -7.69 -4.02 11.91
N LEU A 172 -7.07 -4.85 11.06
CA LEU A 172 -7.36 -4.87 9.64
C LEU A 172 -8.85 -5.12 9.38
N LEU A 173 -9.42 -6.15 10.02
CA LEU A 173 -10.83 -6.49 9.88
C LEU A 173 -11.75 -5.36 10.37
N GLN A 174 -11.45 -4.74 11.50
CA GLN A 174 -12.25 -3.61 12.02
C GLN A 174 -12.25 -2.40 11.08
N LEU A 175 -11.10 -2.06 10.50
CA LEU A 175 -11.02 -0.98 9.51
C LEU A 175 -11.82 -1.32 8.24
N LEU A 176 -11.73 -2.56 7.76
CA LEU A 176 -12.46 -3.03 6.58
C LEU A 176 -13.97 -3.14 6.83
N GLU A 177 -14.40 -3.49 8.03
CA GLU A 177 -15.80 -3.51 8.44
C GLU A 177 -16.39 -2.10 8.52
N ALA A 178 -15.59 -1.12 8.98
CA ALA A 178 -16.02 0.27 9.09
C ALA A 178 -16.15 0.96 7.72
N ASP A 179 -15.17 0.80 6.84
CA ASP A 179 -15.26 1.29 5.46
C ASP A 179 -14.37 0.47 4.49
N PRO A 180 -14.95 -0.48 3.75
CA PRO A 180 -14.19 -1.30 2.80
C PRO A 180 -13.81 -0.55 1.51
N SER A 181 -14.43 0.59 1.20
CA SER A 181 -14.15 1.33 -0.03
C SER A 181 -12.75 1.95 -0.05
N VAL A 182 -12.19 2.21 1.14
CA VAL A 182 -10.85 2.77 1.35
C VAL A 182 -9.74 1.92 0.73
N VAL A 183 -9.97 0.62 0.50
CA VAL A 183 -9.03 -0.28 -0.19
C VAL A 183 -8.70 0.19 -1.61
N TRP A 184 -9.64 0.90 -2.27
CA TRP A 184 -9.48 1.39 -3.64
C TRP A 184 -8.97 2.83 -3.71
N LEU A 185 -9.05 3.57 -2.60
CA LEU A 185 -8.68 4.97 -2.56
C LEU A 185 -7.16 5.08 -2.62
N GLN A 186 -6.69 6.04 -3.43
CA GLN A 186 -5.29 6.38 -3.55
C GLN A 186 -4.97 7.56 -2.65
N ASP A 187 -3.78 7.55 -2.05
CA ASP A 187 -3.20 8.73 -1.42
C ASP A 187 -2.65 9.73 -2.47
N GLN A 188 -2.01 10.81 -2.02
CA GLN A 188 -1.42 11.81 -2.94
C GLN A 188 -0.30 11.27 -3.82
N ASN A 189 0.30 10.12 -3.48
CA ASN A 189 1.32 9.45 -4.29
C ASN A 189 0.68 8.45 -5.29
N GLY A 190 -0.65 8.35 -5.32
CA GLY A 190 -1.36 7.35 -6.10
C GLY A 190 -1.33 5.95 -5.46
N ASP A 191 -0.84 5.80 -4.24
CA ASP A 191 -0.72 4.51 -3.59
C ASP A 191 -2.03 4.09 -2.92
N THR A 192 -2.40 2.83 -3.11
CA THR A 192 -3.52 2.20 -2.39
C THR A 192 -2.99 1.50 -1.13
N PRO A 193 -3.84 1.14 -0.15
CA PRO A 193 -3.38 0.36 1.00
C PRO A 193 -2.72 -0.96 0.60
N LEU A 194 -3.20 -1.60 -0.47
CA LEU A 194 -2.60 -2.83 -0.97
C LEU A 194 -1.22 -2.60 -1.60
N SER A 195 -1.02 -1.51 -2.37
CA SER A 195 0.31 -1.21 -2.91
C SER A 195 1.30 -0.91 -1.79
N LEU A 196 0.88 -0.20 -0.74
CA LEU A 196 1.70 0.06 0.46
C LEU A 196 2.05 -1.22 1.22
N LEU A 197 1.07 -2.13 1.39
CA LEU A 197 1.33 -3.44 2.01
C LEU A 197 2.42 -4.20 1.24
N TRP A 198 2.36 -4.16 -0.08
CA TRP A 198 3.37 -4.78 -0.93
C TRP A 198 4.74 -4.10 -0.84
N LYS A 199 4.79 -2.76 -0.90
CA LYS A 199 6.03 -1.99 -0.72
C LYS A 199 6.69 -2.32 0.64
N ASN A 200 5.88 -2.49 1.67
CA ASN A 200 6.33 -2.87 3.01
C ASN A 200 6.95 -4.30 3.01
N VAL A 201 6.30 -5.27 2.36
CA VAL A 201 6.86 -6.63 2.18
C VAL A 201 8.19 -6.59 1.40
N LEU A 202 8.29 -5.78 0.36
CA LEU A 202 9.52 -5.63 -0.42
C LEU A 202 10.67 -5.06 0.40
N ARG A 203 10.40 -3.99 1.17
CA ARG A 203 11.39 -3.35 2.05
C ARG A 203 12.04 -4.37 2.99
N PHE A 204 11.25 -5.29 3.54
CA PHE A 204 11.78 -6.31 4.46
C PHE A 204 12.44 -7.49 3.77
N ARG A 205 11.87 -7.99 2.66
CA ARG A 205 12.51 -9.08 1.90
C ARG A 205 13.90 -8.67 1.43
N TRP A 206 14.05 -7.40 1.07
CA TRP A 206 15.34 -6.81 0.73
C TRP A 206 16.29 -6.80 1.93
N ALA A 207 15.86 -6.31 3.10
CA ALA A 207 16.67 -6.34 4.32
C ALA A 207 17.19 -7.76 4.66
N GLN A 208 16.40 -8.80 4.35
CA GLN A 208 16.84 -10.19 4.52
C GLN A 208 17.86 -10.68 3.49
N GLN A 209 17.86 -10.15 2.28
CA GLN A 209 18.79 -10.57 1.22
C GLN A 209 20.16 -9.91 1.34
N GLU A 210 20.24 -8.67 1.85
CA GLU A 210 21.52 -8.00 2.07
C GLU A 210 22.31 -8.60 3.25
N GLU A 211 21.65 -9.12 4.28
CA GLU A 211 22.33 -9.85 5.37
C GLU A 211 22.98 -11.17 4.91
N VAL A 212 22.75 -11.66 3.68
CA VAL A 212 23.25 -12.95 3.17
C VAL A 212 24.51 -12.81 2.30
N LYS A 213 25.01 -11.59 2.07
CA LYS A 213 26.29 -11.35 1.38
C LYS A 213 27.32 -10.64 2.25
N PHE A 214 27.38 -10.97 3.53
CA PHE A 214 28.69 -10.93 4.17
C PHE A 214 29.45 -12.10 3.55
N GLU A 215 30.13 -11.83 2.45
CA GLU A 215 31.23 -12.67 2.01
C GLU A 215 32.08 -12.81 3.27
N ASP A 216 32.14 -14.03 3.80
CA ASP A 216 33.22 -14.43 4.67
C ASP A 216 34.46 -14.19 3.79
N GLU A 217 35.00 -12.96 3.82
CA GLU A 217 36.37 -12.67 3.43
C GLU A 217 37.15 -13.79 4.08
N GLU A 218 37.72 -14.65 3.24
CA GLU A 218 38.43 -15.85 3.62
C GLU A 218 39.40 -15.45 4.73
N GLU A 219 38.98 -15.60 5.99
CA GLU A 219 39.87 -15.57 7.14
C GLU A 219 40.81 -16.73 6.84
N GLU A 220 41.99 -16.40 6.32
CA GLU A 220 43.08 -17.33 6.08
C GLU A 220 43.08 -18.34 7.21
N GLU A 221 42.71 -19.58 6.87
CA GLU A 221 42.51 -20.65 7.82
C GLU A 221 43.76 -20.76 8.69
N ASP A 222 43.72 -20.24 9.93
CA ASP A 222 44.75 -20.54 10.92
C ASP A 222 44.54 -22.01 11.32
N PRO A 223 45.41 -22.94 10.88
CA PRO A 223 45.17 -24.38 11.01
C PRO A 223 45.28 -24.87 12.47
N GLY A 224 45.45 -23.98 13.45
CA GLY A 224 45.62 -24.30 14.86
C GLY A 224 44.37 -24.22 15.76
N ASN A 225 43.27 -23.57 15.35
CA ASN A 225 42.25 -23.15 16.32
C ASN A 225 40.95 -24.00 16.28
N ASN A 226 41.03 -25.16 16.94
CA ASN A 226 39.98 -25.80 17.76
C ASN A 226 38.49 -25.65 17.34
N TYR A 227 38.07 -26.44 16.35
CA TYR A 227 36.84 -27.25 16.15
C TYR A 227 35.49 -27.04 16.90
N TYR A 228 35.30 -26.07 17.80
CA TYR A 228 34.02 -25.87 18.52
C TYR A 228 33.17 -24.68 18.03
N ASN A 229 33.64 -23.88 17.07
CA ASN A 229 32.85 -22.81 16.47
C ASN A 229 32.24 -23.21 15.12
N ARG A 230 31.56 -24.36 15.06
CA ARG A 230 30.66 -24.67 13.95
C ARG A 230 29.51 -23.68 13.93
N GLY A 231 29.62 -22.68 13.06
CA GLY A 231 28.58 -22.20 12.17
C GLY A 231 27.17 -22.19 12.76
N ARG A 232 26.93 -21.36 13.78
CA ARG A 232 25.58 -20.83 13.96
C ARG A 232 25.35 -19.89 12.79
N ILE A 233 24.88 -20.44 11.67
CA ILE A 233 24.20 -19.69 10.62
C ILE A 233 23.26 -18.75 11.37
N ARG A 234 23.63 -17.48 11.42
CA ARG A 234 22.81 -16.45 12.06
C ARG A 234 21.55 -16.44 11.23
N ARG A 235 20.52 -17.11 11.72
CA ARG A 235 19.19 -17.01 11.11
C ARG A 235 18.90 -15.51 11.08
N PRO A 236 18.63 -14.94 9.90
CA PRO A 236 18.36 -13.50 9.79
C PRO A 236 17.36 -13.16 10.88
N SER A 237 17.68 -12.15 11.69
CA SER A 237 16.89 -11.89 12.90
C SER A 237 15.43 -11.71 12.48
N TRP A 238 14.53 -12.42 13.16
CA TRP A 238 13.15 -12.68 12.72
C TRP A 238 12.23 -11.44 12.80
N MET A 239 12.79 -10.24 12.66
CA MET A 239 12.03 -9.00 12.49
C MET A 239 11.36 -8.88 11.11
N THR A 240 11.07 -10.00 10.43
CA THR A 240 10.07 -10.00 9.36
C THR A 240 8.73 -10.29 9.96
N VAL A 241 7.85 -9.31 9.80
CA VAL A 241 6.67 -9.22 10.63
C VAL A 241 5.38 -9.42 9.80
N ILE A 242 5.52 -9.58 8.47
CA ILE A 242 4.50 -10.11 7.56
C ILE A 242 5.12 -11.22 6.71
N THR A 243 4.72 -12.46 6.95
CA THR A 243 5.08 -13.62 6.11
C THR A 243 4.41 -13.54 4.73
N PRO A 244 4.92 -14.24 3.70
CA PRO A 244 4.21 -14.36 2.42
C PRO A 244 2.77 -14.88 2.59
N ASP A 245 2.54 -15.75 3.59
CA ASP A 245 1.22 -16.27 3.95
C ASP A 245 0.27 -15.18 4.42
N GLN A 246 0.73 -14.36 5.38
CA GLN A 246 0.00 -13.20 5.87
C GLN A 246 -0.20 -12.14 4.78
N PHE A 247 0.80 -11.88 3.93
CA PHE A 247 0.66 -10.93 2.83
C PHE A 247 -0.51 -11.30 1.91
N VAL A 248 -0.55 -12.54 1.45
CA VAL A 248 -1.65 -13.04 0.60
C VAL A 248 -2.97 -13.02 1.36
N GLU A 249 -2.99 -13.46 2.62
CA GLU A 249 -4.21 -13.44 3.45
C GLU A 249 -4.78 -12.02 3.58
N PHE A 250 -3.97 -11.07 4.03
CA PHE A 250 -4.39 -9.68 4.23
C PHE A 250 -4.81 -9.03 2.91
N SER A 251 -4.06 -9.29 1.83
CA SER A 251 -4.43 -8.81 0.49
C SER A 251 -5.80 -9.34 0.06
N LEU A 252 -6.04 -10.64 0.21
CA LEU A 252 -7.32 -11.25 -0.15
C LEU A 252 -8.45 -10.75 0.77
N LEU A 253 -8.21 -10.52 2.05
CA LEU A 253 -9.21 -9.93 2.95
C LEU A 253 -9.61 -8.52 2.51
N MET A 254 -8.64 -7.67 2.13
CA MET A 254 -8.91 -6.35 1.60
C MET A 254 -9.75 -6.42 0.32
N ILE A 255 -9.37 -7.28 -0.63
CA ILE A 255 -10.14 -7.48 -1.88
C ILE A 255 -11.55 -7.97 -1.60
N LYS A 256 -11.66 -8.94 -0.70
CA LYS A 256 -12.93 -9.56 -0.31
C LYS A 256 -13.89 -8.52 0.24
N ALA A 257 -13.42 -7.71 1.19
CA ALA A 257 -14.18 -6.64 1.79
C ALA A 257 -14.59 -5.59 0.76
N ALA A 258 -13.64 -5.13 -0.06
CA ALA A 258 -13.83 -4.04 -1.01
C ALA A 258 -14.76 -4.38 -2.19
N LEU A 259 -14.91 -5.68 -2.51
CA LEU A 259 -15.85 -6.17 -3.51
C LEU A 259 -17.17 -6.67 -2.91
N HIS A 260 -17.29 -6.73 -1.58
CA HIS A 260 -18.41 -7.35 -0.88
C HIS A 260 -18.73 -8.78 -1.38
N LYS A 261 -17.70 -9.57 -1.68
CA LYS A 261 -17.84 -10.95 -2.19
C LYS A 261 -17.39 -11.95 -1.16
N ASP A 262 -18.08 -13.07 -1.03
CA ASP A 262 -17.62 -14.14 -0.14
C ASP A 262 -16.51 -15.01 -0.74
N VAL A 263 -16.59 -15.23 -2.05
CA VAL A 263 -15.66 -16.02 -2.84
C VAL A 263 -14.99 -15.10 -3.84
N LEU A 264 -13.67 -15.13 -3.86
CA LEU A 264 -12.86 -14.38 -4.82
C LEU A 264 -12.42 -15.26 -5.98
N HIS A 265 -12.53 -14.73 -7.18
CA HIS A 265 -11.93 -15.29 -8.38
C HIS A 265 -10.61 -14.58 -8.70
N LEU A 266 -9.75 -15.21 -9.51
CA LEU A 266 -8.51 -14.55 -9.94
C LEU A 266 -8.79 -13.25 -10.72
N VAL A 267 -9.92 -13.19 -11.43
CA VAL A 267 -10.35 -11.98 -12.15
C VAL A 267 -10.56 -10.80 -11.19
N ASP A 268 -11.05 -11.06 -9.97
CA ASP A 268 -11.27 -10.04 -8.95
C ASP A 268 -9.94 -9.47 -8.43
N VAL A 269 -8.91 -10.32 -8.30
CA VAL A 269 -7.56 -9.89 -7.90
C VAL A 269 -6.90 -9.06 -9.01
N CYS A 270 -6.99 -9.52 -10.27
CA CYS A 270 -6.38 -8.82 -11.40
C CYS A 270 -7.09 -7.52 -11.80
N ARG A 271 -8.32 -7.29 -11.32
CA ARG A 271 -9.08 -6.04 -11.49
C ARG A 271 -8.57 -4.90 -10.63
N MET A 272 -7.81 -5.20 -9.58
CA MET A 272 -7.40 -4.18 -8.65
C MET A 272 -6.46 -3.17 -9.30
N PRO A 273 -6.69 -1.86 -9.16
CA PRO A 273 -5.72 -0.85 -9.57
C PRO A 273 -4.40 -1.10 -8.82
N ARG A 274 -3.29 -1.09 -9.54
CA ARG A 274 -1.94 -1.32 -8.98
C ARG A 274 -1.88 -2.62 -8.17
N CYS A 275 -2.45 -3.70 -8.71
CA CYS A 275 -2.33 -5.03 -8.13
C CYS A 275 -0.85 -5.46 -8.06
N PRO A 276 -0.33 -5.87 -6.90
CA PRO A 276 1.04 -6.37 -6.80
C PRO A 276 1.23 -7.66 -7.63
N PRO A 277 2.22 -7.73 -8.54
CA PRO A 277 2.46 -8.95 -9.32
C PRO A 277 2.77 -10.18 -8.46
N VAL A 278 3.46 -9.98 -7.34
CA VAL A 278 3.79 -11.05 -6.40
C VAL A 278 2.55 -11.61 -5.69
N LEU A 279 1.50 -10.81 -5.49
CA LEU A 279 0.23 -11.34 -4.99
C LEU A 279 -0.33 -12.37 -5.98
N VAL A 280 -0.41 -12.02 -7.25
CA VAL A 280 -0.88 -12.93 -8.31
C VAL A 280 0.02 -14.16 -8.41
N GLN A 281 1.34 -13.98 -8.40
CA GLN A 281 2.29 -15.09 -8.41
C GLN A 281 2.08 -16.05 -7.23
N LEU A 282 1.97 -15.54 -6.00
CA LEU A 282 1.79 -16.35 -4.81
C LEU A 282 0.43 -17.08 -4.82
N VAL A 283 -0.63 -16.40 -5.25
CA VAL A 283 -1.96 -17.01 -5.43
C VAL A 283 -1.90 -18.16 -6.45
N LEU A 284 -1.17 -17.98 -7.56
CA LEU A 284 -0.97 -19.02 -8.57
C LEU A 284 -0.11 -20.18 -8.07
N GLN A 285 0.97 -19.91 -7.33
CA GLN A 285 1.86 -20.93 -6.76
C GLN A 285 1.15 -21.78 -5.70
N ARG A 286 0.28 -21.17 -4.89
CA ARG A 286 -0.45 -21.86 -3.81
C ARG A 286 -1.50 -22.85 -4.27
N ARG A 287 -1.72 -22.97 -5.60
CA ARG A 287 -2.51 -24.02 -6.23
C ARG A 287 -2.29 -25.43 -5.66
N ARG A 288 -1.08 -25.72 -5.17
CA ARG A 288 -0.67 -27.08 -4.83
C ARG A 288 -0.56 -27.39 -3.34
N SER A 289 -0.59 -26.41 -2.42
CA SER A 289 0.00 -26.66 -1.08
C SER A 289 -0.73 -26.15 0.17
N SER A 290 -1.50 -25.05 0.18
CA SER A 290 -1.91 -24.46 1.47
C SER A 290 -3.37 -24.70 1.88
N LYS A 291 -3.56 -25.07 3.16
CA LYS A 291 -4.87 -25.10 3.85
C LYS A 291 -5.53 -23.70 3.85
N LEU A 292 -4.72 -22.65 3.87
CA LEU A 292 -5.17 -21.25 3.88
C LEU A 292 -5.96 -20.88 2.61
N ALA A 293 -5.51 -21.36 1.44
CA ALA A 293 -6.20 -21.12 0.17
C ALA A 293 -7.59 -21.75 0.15
N LYS A 294 -7.81 -22.86 0.87
CA LYS A 294 -9.11 -23.55 0.91
C LYS A 294 -10.19 -22.77 1.69
N HIS A 295 -9.79 -21.94 2.66
CA HIS A 295 -10.73 -21.22 3.52
C HIS A 295 -11.06 -19.81 3.00
N LEU A 296 -10.06 -19.08 2.51
CA LEU A 296 -10.28 -17.73 1.98
C LEU A 296 -10.75 -17.76 0.52
N VAL A 297 -10.47 -18.85 -0.18
CA VAL A 297 -10.95 -19.09 -1.53
C VAL A 297 -11.65 -20.42 -1.57
N GLN A 298 -12.87 -20.40 -1.03
CA GLN A 298 -13.69 -21.58 -0.89
C GLN A 298 -14.24 -21.97 -2.26
N GLY A 299 -13.53 -22.89 -2.90
CA GLY A 299 -13.79 -23.31 -4.28
C GLY A 299 -12.50 -23.28 -5.08
N SER A 300 -12.31 -24.26 -5.97
CA SER A 300 -11.26 -24.18 -6.98
C SER A 300 -11.38 -22.80 -7.63
N ILE A 301 -10.41 -21.90 -7.42
CA ILE A 301 -10.39 -20.63 -8.15
C ILE A 301 -10.57 -20.99 -9.61
N PHE A 302 -11.71 -20.63 -10.19
CA PHE A 302 -11.93 -20.87 -11.60
C PHE A 302 -11.05 -19.86 -12.32
N TRP A 303 -9.81 -20.25 -12.59
CA TRP A 303 -8.80 -19.39 -13.22
C TRP A 303 -9.22 -18.99 -14.64
N ARG A 304 -10.00 -19.85 -15.29
CA ARG A 304 -10.66 -19.60 -16.58
C ARG A 304 -12.00 -18.88 -16.44
N ALA A 305 -12.40 -18.50 -15.22
CA ALA A 305 -13.60 -17.68 -15.06
C ALA A 305 -13.37 -16.37 -15.78
N THR A 306 -14.26 -16.11 -16.72
CA THR A 306 -14.49 -14.77 -17.20
C THR A 306 -15.49 -14.10 -16.28
N ASP A 307 -15.43 -12.77 -16.21
CA ASP A 307 -16.51 -12.01 -15.62
C ASP A 307 -17.76 -11.99 -16.53
N GLU A 308 -18.77 -11.23 -16.11
CA GLU A 308 -20.00 -10.97 -16.88
C GLU A 308 -19.74 -10.32 -18.25
N LEU A 309 -18.55 -9.75 -18.45
CA LEU A 309 -18.13 -9.12 -19.68
C LEU A 309 -17.30 -10.06 -20.57
N GLY A 310 -17.14 -11.32 -20.20
CA GLY A 310 -16.27 -12.26 -20.90
C GLY A 310 -14.78 -11.97 -20.71
N MET A 311 -14.40 -11.02 -19.85
CA MET A 311 -13.00 -10.67 -19.62
C MET A 311 -12.34 -11.67 -18.68
N THR A 312 -11.20 -12.21 -19.13
CA THR A 312 -10.34 -13.08 -18.32
C THR A 312 -9.46 -12.26 -17.36
N PRO A 313 -8.79 -12.89 -16.38
CA PRO A 313 -7.81 -12.20 -15.54
C PRO A 313 -6.73 -11.45 -16.35
N LEU A 314 -6.35 -12.00 -17.52
CA LEU A 314 -5.36 -11.38 -18.40
C LEU A 314 -5.88 -10.08 -19.03
N HIS A 315 -7.17 -9.99 -19.37
CA HIS A 315 -7.76 -8.73 -19.87
C HIS A 315 -7.69 -7.63 -18.82
N HIS A 316 -8.00 -7.96 -17.56
CA HIS A 316 -7.93 -6.98 -16.46
C HIS A 316 -6.49 -6.58 -16.16
N ALA A 317 -5.55 -7.54 -16.13
CA ALA A 317 -4.13 -7.25 -15.97
C ALA A 317 -3.59 -6.32 -17.08
N SER A 318 -4.08 -6.45 -18.32
CA SER A 318 -3.73 -5.54 -19.42
C SER A 318 -4.23 -4.10 -19.23
N ARG A 319 -5.31 -3.89 -18.46
CA ARG A 319 -5.94 -2.59 -18.25
C ARG A 319 -5.42 -1.85 -17.02
N VAL A 320 -5.06 -2.62 -15.99
CA VAL A 320 -4.66 -2.10 -14.69
C VAL A 320 -3.29 -1.44 -14.76
N GLU A 321 -3.12 -0.26 -14.15
CA GLU A 321 -1.84 0.40 -13.95
C GLU A 321 -0.82 -0.48 -13.23
N VAL A 322 0.44 -0.39 -13.66
CA VAL A 322 1.54 -1.09 -12.98
C VAL A 322 1.81 -0.41 -11.64
N VAL A 323 2.15 -1.20 -10.62
CA VAL A 323 2.59 -0.67 -9.32
C VAL A 323 3.88 0.12 -9.52
N THR A 324 3.91 1.40 -9.13
CA THR A 324 5.15 2.17 -9.12
C THR A 324 6.07 1.66 -8.01
N MET A 325 7.36 1.56 -8.32
CA MET A 325 8.38 1.01 -7.43
C MET A 325 9.32 2.09 -6.91
N ASP A 326 8.89 3.35 -6.87
CA ASP A 326 9.76 4.52 -6.63
C ASP A 326 10.50 4.46 -5.29
N PHE A 327 9.92 3.79 -4.29
CA PHE A 327 10.52 3.59 -2.96
C PHE A 327 11.35 2.31 -2.83
N VAL A 328 11.40 1.50 -3.88
CA VAL A 328 12.17 0.27 -3.94
C VAL A 328 13.56 0.63 -4.47
N PRO A 329 14.66 0.28 -3.78
CA PRO A 329 16.00 0.57 -4.26
C PRO A 329 16.24 0.07 -5.70
N ALA A 330 16.97 0.85 -6.51
CA ALA A 330 17.14 0.60 -7.95
C ALA A 330 17.69 -0.81 -8.27
N HIS A 331 18.56 -1.38 -7.44
CA HIS A 331 19.05 -2.75 -7.61
C HIS A 331 17.97 -3.82 -7.38
N VAL A 332 17.01 -3.56 -6.50
CA VAL A 332 15.84 -4.42 -6.30
C VAL A 332 14.87 -4.27 -7.47
N GLN A 333 14.73 -3.06 -8.01
CA GLN A 333 14.00 -2.85 -9.27
C GLN A 333 14.67 -3.59 -10.44
N ALA A 334 16.01 -3.65 -10.45
CA ALA A 334 16.80 -4.35 -11.47
C ALA A 334 16.58 -5.88 -11.46
N LEU A 335 16.10 -6.46 -10.35
CA LEU A 335 15.62 -7.85 -10.32
C LEU A 335 14.37 -8.07 -11.18
N GLN A 336 13.80 -7.01 -11.78
CA GLN A 336 12.69 -7.02 -12.73
C GLN A 336 11.55 -7.90 -12.21
N PRO A 337 10.77 -7.44 -11.22
CA PRO A 337 9.64 -8.21 -10.74
C PRO A 337 8.75 -8.58 -11.93
N MET A 338 8.50 -9.88 -12.07
CA MET A 338 7.66 -10.43 -13.13
C MET A 338 6.33 -9.66 -13.15
N SER A 339 5.92 -9.16 -14.32
CA SER A 339 4.65 -8.43 -14.43
C SER A 339 3.46 -9.36 -14.13
N ILE A 340 2.28 -8.80 -13.86
CA ILE A 340 1.05 -9.62 -13.72
C ILE A 340 0.80 -10.39 -15.02
N VAL A 341 0.97 -9.72 -16.16
CA VAL A 341 0.80 -10.30 -17.51
C VAL A 341 1.71 -11.52 -17.67
N ASP A 342 2.97 -11.42 -17.26
CA ASP A 342 3.94 -12.51 -17.34
C ASP A 342 3.54 -13.68 -16.45
N CYS A 343 3.14 -13.41 -15.20
CA CYS A 343 2.67 -14.44 -14.27
C CYS A 343 1.49 -15.22 -14.87
N LEU A 344 0.54 -14.50 -15.48
CA LEU A 344 -0.65 -15.07 -16.10
C LEU A 344 -0.32 -15.84 -17.39
N LEU A 345 0.47 -15.28 -18.30
CA LEU A 345 0.83 -15.93 -19.56
C LEU A 345 1.69 -17.18 -19.35
N ARG A 346 2.61 -17.17 -18.38
CA ARG A 346 3.38 -18.38 -18.01
C ARG A 346 2.49 -19.49 -17.44
N SER A 347 1.45 -19.11 -16.70
CA SER A 347 0.54 -20.06 -16.06
C SER A 347 -0.58 -20.54 -17.01
N PHE A 348 -1.00 -19.67 -17.93
CA PHE A 348 -2.18 -19.82 -18.78
C PHE A 348 -1.99 -19.13 -20.14
N PRO A 349 -1.11 -19.63 -21.01
CA PRO A 349 -0.86 -19.01 -22.32
C PRO A 349 -2.12 -18.93 -23.18
N SER A 350 -3.06 -19.88 -23.02
CA SER A 350 -4.33 -19.89 -23.74
C SER A 350 -5.23 -18.68 -23.43
N MET A 351 -5.01 -17.93 -22.35
CA MET A 351 -5.76 -16.71 -22.06
C MET A 351 -5.53 -15.60 -23.08
N ALA A 352 -4.39 -15.61 -23.78
CA ALA A 352 -4.07 -14.63 -24.83
C ALA A 352 -5.00 -14.74 -26.07
N PHE A 353 -5.74 -15.84 -26.19
CA PHE A 353 -6.65 -16.12 -27.31
C PHE A 353 -8.11 -15.86 -26.97
N VAL A 354 -8.43 -15.73 -25.68
CA VAL A 354 -9.81 -15.56 -25.24
C VAL A 354 -10.28 -14.18 -25.63
N LYS A 355 -11.44 -14.11 -26.28
CA LYS A 355 -12.12 -12.86 -26.62
C LYS A 355 -13.12 -12.54 -25.51
N ASP A 356 -13.21 -11.27 -25.15
CA ASP A 356 -14.28 -10.75 -24.30
C ASP A 356 -15.62 -10.67 -25.06
N ARG A 357 -16.67 -10.17 -24.40
CA ARG A 357 -18.01 -10.02 -25.00
C ARG A 357 -18.06 -9.13 -26.24
N TRP A 358 -17.07 -8.27 -26.42
CA TRP A 358 -16.98 -7.37 -27.57
C TRP A 358 -16.15 -7.98 -28.69
N GLY A 359 -15.53 -9.14 -28.47
CA GLY A 359 -14.63 -9.77 -29.41
C GLY A 359 -13.17 -9.31 -29.27
N ARG A 360 -12.85 -8.48 -28.27
CA ARG A 360 -11.49 -7.98 -28.05
C ARG A 360 -10.68 -9.01 -27.26
N ILE A 361 -9.39 -9.10 -27.55
CA ILE A 361 -8.44 -9.91 -26.79
C ILE A 361 -7.64 -9.02 -25.84
N ALA A 362 -6.92 -9.63 -24.88
CA ALA A 362 -6.11 -8.91 -23.90
C ALA A 362 -5.05 -7.96 -24.51
N LEU A 363 -4.53 -8.26 -25.72
CA LEU A 363 -3.61 -7.38 -26.44
C LEU A 363 -4.26 -6.04 -26.82
N HIS A 364 -5.54 -6.03 -27.23
CA HIS A 364 -6.23 -4.78 -27.58
C HIS A 364 -6.34 -3.85 -26.37
N HIS A 365 -6.63 -4.41 -25.20
CA HIS A 365 -6.70 -3.65 -23.94
C HIS A 365 -5.33 -3.13 -23.50
N ALA A 366 -4.27 -3.93 -23.68
CA ALA A 366 -2.90 -3.50 -23.36
C ALA A 366 -2.45 -2.33 -24.24
N LEU A 367 -2.76 -2.39 -25.54
CA LEU A 367 -2.50 -1.30 -26.47
C LEU A 367 -3.31 -0.05 -26.12
N GLU A 368 -4.60 -0.19 -25.81
CA GLU A 368 -5.42 0.96 -25.41
C GLU A 368 -4.90 1.65 -24.14
N LYS A 369 -4.44 0.87 -23.15
CA LYS A 369 -3.83 1.40 -21.92
C LYS A 369 -2.59 2.23 -22.19
N ALA A 370 -1.74 1.80 -23.14
CA ALA A 370 -0.51 2.51 -23.50
C ALA A 370 -0.72 3.98 -23.87
N PHE A 371 -1.95 4.37 -24.25
CA PHE A 371 -2.29 5.71 -24.70
C PHE A 371 -2.95 6.60 -23.66
N HIS A 372 -3.54 6.05 -22.60
CA HIS A 372 -4.35 6.84 -21.66
C HIS A 372 -3.53 7.56 -20.60
N PHE A 373 -2.26 7.21 -20.44
CA PHE A 373 -1.36 7.77 -19.43
C PHE A 373 -0.23 8.53 -20.12
N PRO A 374 -0.47 9.79 -20.57
CA PRO A 374 0.59 10.62 -21.11
C PRO A 374 1.67 10.79 -20.04
N SER A 375 2.92 10.60 -20.45
CA SER A 375 4.10 10.42 -19.59
C SER A 375 4.40 11.57 -18.62
N HIS A 376 3.56 12.60 -18.47
CA HIS A 376 3.83 13.84 -17.74
C HIS A 376 4.32 13.70 -16.27
N HIS A 377 4.30 12.51 -15.68
CA HIS A 377 5.18 12.16 -14.57
C HIS A 377 6.42 11.41 -15.10
N LEU A 378 7.25 12.14 -15.85
CA LEU A 378 8.28 11.62 -16.77
C LEU A 378 9.48 10.93 -16.10
N ASP A 379 9.61 10.97 -14.77
CA ASP A 379 10.82 10.41 -14.16
C ASP A 379 10.77 8.89 -13.94
N HIS A 380 9.61 8.23 -14.03
CA HIS A 380 9.46 6.85 -13.54
C HIS A 380 8.77 5.86 -14.50
N GLY A 381 9.16 5.87 -15.78
CA GLY A 381 9.10 4.66 -16.63
C GLY A 381 7.72 4.07 -16.93
N GLY A 382 6.68 4.91 -16.99
CA GLY A 382 5.28 4.51 -17.20
C GLY A 382 4.88 4.10 -18.63
N THR A 383 5.80 4.01 -19.58
CA THR A 383 5.47 3.52 -20.92
C THR A 383 5.07 2.05 -20.83
N THR A 384 4.02 1.65 -21.56
CA THR A 384 3.69 0.23 -21.68
C THR A 384 4.93 -0.46 -22.23
N ASN A 385 5.58 -1.27 -21.38
CA ASN A 385 6.88 -1.80 -21.67
C ASN A 385 6.74 -2.59 -22.98
N ALA A 386 7.51 -2.23 -24.02
CA ALA A 386 7.51 -2.97 -25.28
C ALA A 386 7.70 -4.49 -25.05
N ASN A 387 8.35 -4.86 -23.93
CA ASN A 387 8.46 -6.23 -23.47
C ASN A 387 7.12 -6.88 -23.09
N GLU A 388 6.15 -6.17 -22.50
CA GLU A 388 4.82 -6.71 -22.23
C GLU A 388 4.05 -7.01 -23.52
N LEU A 389 4.07 -6.08 -24.48
CA LEU A 389 3.46 -6.31 -25.80
C LEU A 389 4.12 -7.47 -26.52
N HIS A 390 5.45 -7.56 -26.46
CA HIS A 390 6.21 -8.70 -26.97
C HIS A 390 5.73 -10.02 -26.37
N ARG A 391 5.47 -10.06 -25.06
CA ARG A 391 5.00 -11.28 -24.39
C ARG A 391 3.58 -11.68 -24.80
N PHE A 392 2.69 -10.72 -25.03
CA PHE A 392 1.37 -11.02 -25.62
C PHE A 392 1.50 -11.68 -26.99
N VAL A 393 2.32 -11.10 -27.87
CA VAL A 393 2.50 -11.64 -29.23
C VAL A 393 3.26 -12.97 -29.19
N ALA A 394 4.27 -13.12 -28.32
CA ALA A 394 4.95 -14.39 -28.15
C ALA A 394 4.02 -15.51 -27.65
N ALA A 395 3.04 -15.17 -26.80
CA ALA A 395 2.03 -16.13 -26.34
C ALA A 395 0.95 -16.43 -27.40
N ASN A 396 0.66 -15.48 -28.29
CA ASN A 396 -0.30 -15.62 -29.37
C ASN A 396 0.12 -14.77 -30.60
N PRO A 397 0.93 -15.30 -31.54
CA PRO A 397 1.37 -14.53 -32.70
C PRO A 397 0.21 -14.11 -33.61
N ASP A 398 -0.82 -14.96 -33.72
CA ASP A 398 -2.02 -14.68 -34.51
C ASP A 398 -2.85 -13.50 -33.94
N SER A 399 -2.56 -13.05 -32.71
CA SER A 399 -3.20 -11.86 -32.13
C SER A 399 -3.03 -10.62 -33.02
N LEU A 400 -1.90 -10.49 -33.74
CA LEU A 400 -1.65 -9.38 -34.66
C LEU A 400 -2.60 -9.37 -35.86
N ARG A 401 -3.27 -10.49 -36.15
CA ARG A 401 -4.22 -10.67 -37.26
C ARG A 401 -5.67 -10.41 -36.83
N ILE A 402 -5.92 -10.25 -35.54
CA ILE A 402 -7.27 -10.05 -35.02
C ILE A 402 -7.53 -8.55 -35.02
N LYS A 403 -8.46 -8.08 -35.88
CA LYS A 403 -8.92 -6.70 -35.84
C LYS A 403 -9.63 -6.44 -34.52
N ASP A 404 -9.35 -5.29 -33.92
CA ASP A 404 -10.13 -4.78 -32.80
C ASP A 404 -11.55 -4.47 -33.30
N PRO A 405 -12.58 -5.17 -32.82
CA PRO A 405 -13.95 -5.03 -33.32
C PRO A 405 -14.57 -3.64 -33.08
N VAL A 406 -14.01 -2.85 -32.16
CA VAL A 406 -14.49 -1.49 -31.87
C VAL A 406 -13.91 -0.48 -32.86
N SER A 407 -12.59 -0.48 -33.05
CA SER A 407 -11.92 0.45 -33.97
C SER A 407 -11.86 -0.02 -35.42
N GLY A 408 -12.03 -1.32 -35.67
CA GLY A 408 -11.79 -1.97 -36.97
C GLY A 408 -10.31 -2.09 -37.33
N LEU A 409 -9.40 -1.69 -36.44
CA LEU A 409 -7.96 -1.62 -36.70
C LEU A 409 -7.24 -2.88 -36.21
N TYR A 410 -6.16 -3.24 -36.90
CA TYR A 410 -5.22 -4.22 -36.39
C TYR A 410 -4.40 -3.66 -35.22
N PRO A 411 -3.81 -4.50 -34.35
CA PRO A 411 -3.00 -4.07 -33.21
C PRO A 411 -1.92 -3.03 -33.54
N PHE A 412 -1.16 -3.20 -34.63
CA PHE A 412 -0.13 -2.23 -35.04
C PHE A 412 -0.74 -0.91 -35.56
N ALA A 413 -1.87 -0.96 -36.25
CA ALA A 413 -2.57 0.22 -36.73
C ALA A 413 -3.24 0.99 -35.57
N LEU A 414 -3.76 0.25 -34.58
CA LEU A 414 -4.24 0.82 -33.32
C LEU A 414 -3.09 1.54 -32.59
N LEU A 415 -1.89 0.93 -32.61
CA LEU A 415 -0.70 1.53 -32.01
C LEU A 415 -0.29 2.83 -32.72
N ALA A 416 -0.33 2.84 -34.07
CA ALA A 416 0.03 3.99 -34.89
C ALA A 416 -0.98 5.15 -34.84
N THR A 417 -2.29 4.84 -34.87
CA THR A 417 -3.36 5.87 -34.91
C THR A 417 -3.45 6.70 -33.66
N LYS A 418 -3.05 6.17 -32.51
CA LYS A 418 -3.13 6.90 -31.24
C LYS A 418 -1.94 7.83 -31.02
N ALA A 419 -0.80 7.56 -31.65
CA ALA A 419 0.36 8.46 -31.66
C ALA A 419 0.04 9.82 -32.28
N THR A 420 -0.91 9.90 -33.22
CA THR A 420 -1.28 11.16 -33.89
C THR A 420 -2.31 11.98 -33.12
N THR A 421 -3.04 11.37 -32.18
CA THR A 421 -4.12 12.02 -31.42
C THR A 421 -3.69 12.60 -30.07
N ALA A 422 -2.43 12.41 -29.66
CA ALA A 422 -1.92 13.04 -28.45
C ALA A 422 -2.07 14.57 -28.58
N PRO A 423 -2.76 15.24 -27.65
CA PRO A 423 -2.97 16.68 -27.73
C PRO A 423 -1.60 17.34 -27.75
N ARG A 424 -1.25 17.99 -28.87
CA ARG A 424 -0.09 18.88 -28.89
C ARG A 424 -0.31 19.87 -27.75
N PRO A 425 0.65 20.03 -26.82
CA PRO A 425 0.51 21.01 -25.76
C PRO A 425 0.17 22.32 -26.45
N LEU A 426 -1.05 22.82 -26.21
CA LEU A 426 -1.47 24.12 -26.70
C LEU A 426 -0.42 25.08 -26.15
N ALA A 427 0.42 25.61 -27.05
CA ALA A 427 1.43 26.58 -26.71
C ALA A 427 0.73 27.63 -25.86
N LYS A 428 1.01 27.64 -24.56
CA LYS A 428 0.50 28.68 -23.67
C LYS A 428 1.04 29.96 -24.28
N SER A 429 0.15 30.77 -24.86
CA SER A 429 0.51 32.07 -25.41
C SER A 429 0.80 33.01 -24.24
N TYR A 430 1.93 32.79 -23.57
CA TYR A 430 2.54 33.77 -22.72
C TYR A 430 3.43 34.62 -23.63
N TYR A 431 2.96 35.83 -23.90
CA TYR A 431 3.82 36.90 -24.38
C TYR A 431 4.82 37.22 -23.27
N ASP A 432 6.02 36.66 -23.36
CA ASP A 432 7.23 37.26 -22.80
C ASP A 432 8.36 37.02 -23.80
N ASP A 433 8.67 38.07 -24.55
CA ASP A 433 9.79 38.17 -25.49
C ASP A 433 11.11 38.07 -24.70
N ASP A 434 11.73 36.88 -24.63
CA ASP A 434 13.20 36.68 -24.75
C ASP A 434 13.72 35.27 -24.35
N MET A 435 12.87 34.28 -24.04
CA MET A 435 13.36 32.92 -23.82
C MET A 435 13.40 32.11 -25.12
N MET A 436 14.62 31.79 -25.58
CA MET A 436 14.93 30.78 -26.58
C MET A 436 14.04 29.53 -26.39
N MET A 437 13.00 29.39 -27.23
CA MET A 437 12.23 28.17 -27.36
C MET A 437 13.15 27.09 -27.92
N GLN A 438 13.76 26.31 -27.03
CA GLN A 438 14.11 24.94 -27.36
C GLN A 438 12.77 24.22 -27.59
N LEU A 439 12.44 24.02 -28.87
CA LEU A 439 11.42 23.06 -29.26
C LEU A 439 11.92 21.70 -28.76
N ASP A 440 11.45 21.29 -27.59
CA ASP A 440 11.61 19.94 -27.10
C ASP A 440 10.81 19.06 -28.08
N GLU A 441 11.49 18.57 -29.11
CA GLU A 441 10.97 17.49 -29.96
C GLU A 441 10.66 16.32 -29.02
N THR A 442 9.37 16.13 -28.78
CA THR A 442 8.84 15.31 -27.69
C THR A 442 9.33 13.86 -27.83
N ALA A 443 10.28 13.48 -26.98
CA ALA A 443 10.85 12.13 -26.87
C ALA A 443 9.76 11.02 -26.81
N ASP A 444 8.58 11.36 -26.28
CA ASP A 444 7.42 10.47 -26.21
C ASP A 444 6.94 9.94 -27.58
N SER A 445 7.13 10.68 -28.69
CA SER A 445 6.69 10.24 -30.02
C SER A 445 7.60 9.16 -30.63
N GLU A 446 8.88 9.15 -30.28
CA GLU A 446 9.87 8.21 -30.81
C GLU A 446 9.69 6.81 -30.21
N ASP A 447 9.33 6.73 -28.93
CA ASP A 447 9.12 5.45 -28.22
C ASP A 447 7.97 4.61 -28.82
N HIS A 448 6.90 5.26 -29.27
CA HIS A 448 5.75 4.57 -29.89
C HIS A 448 6.11 3.99 -31.26
N LEU A 449 6.76 4.78 -32.11
CA LEU A 449 7.24 4.31 -33.41
C LEU A 449 8.28 3.20 -33.22
N GLN A 450 9.15 3.32 -32.22
CA GLN A 450 10.13 2.30 -31.90
C GLN A 450 9.46 1.00 -31.43
N CYS A 451 8.33 1.08 -30.70
CA CYS A 451 7.52 -0.08 -30.36
C CYS A 451 6.89 -0.73 -31.61
N VAL A 452 6.31 0.06 -32.52
CA VAL A 452 5.78 -0.42 -33.82
C VAL A 452 6.89 -1.10 -34.62
N PHE A 453 8.04 -0.46 -34.78
CA PHE A 453 9.17 -1.01 -35.54
C PHE A 453 9.73 -2.28 -34.90
N ARG A 454 9.82 -2.36 -33.57
CA ARG A 454 10.23 -3.58 -32.87
C ARG A 454 9.24 -4.72 -33.13
N LEU A 455 7.93 -4.44 -33.06
CA LEU A 455 6.90 -5.43 -33.37
C LEU A 455 6.98 -5.88 -34.84
N LEU A 456 7.05 -4.97 -35.80
CA LEU A 456 7.16 -5.30 -37.23
C LEU A 456 8.46 -6.03 -37.57
N ARG A 457 9.58 -5.67 -36.95
CA ARG A 457 10.86 -6.35 -37.15
C ARG A 457 10.83 -7.79 -36.66
N GLN A 458 10.10 -8.03 -35.57
CA GLN A 458 9.99 -9.36 -34.98
C GLN A 458 8.91 -10.22 -35.65
N PHE A 459 7.88 -9.58 -36.20
CA PHE A 459 6.73 -10.20 -36.87
C PHE A 459 6.50 -9.54 -38.24
N PRO A 460 7.40 -9.72 -39.21
CA PRO A 460 7.34 -9.03 -40.50
C PRO A 460 6.08 -9.37 -41.32
N GLU A 461 5.47 -10.54 -41.07
CA GLU A 461 4.19 -10.92 -41.65
C GLU A 461 3.05 -9.95 -41.29
N ALA A 462 3.18 -9.20 -40.20
CA ALA A 462 2.21 -8.18 -39.83
C ALA A 462 2.16 -7.01 -40.84
N ALA A 463 3.24 -6.78 -41.59
CA ALA A 463 3.26 -5.77 -42.64
C ALA A 463 2.32 -6.09 -43.82
N LEU A 464 1.98 -7.38 -44.02
CA LEU A 464 1.02 -7.79 -45.06
C LEU A 464 -0.43 -7.37 -44.74
N TYR A 465 -0.69 -6.85 -43.55
CA TYR A 465 -2.01 -6.35 -43.13
C TYR A 465 -2.15 -4.83 -43.27
N LEU A 466 -1.16 -4.16 -43.89
CA LEU A 466 -1.19 -2.72 -44.16
C LEU A 466 -1.89 -2.36 -45.48
N ASP A 467 -2.18 -3.35 -46.32
CA ASP A 467 -3.02 -3.23 -47.52
C ASP A 467 -4.51 -3.21 -47.15
#